data_AF-A0A2N2N4D4-F1
#
_entry.id   AF-A0A2N2N4D4-F1
#
_cell.length_a   1.000
_cell.length_b   1.000
_cell.length_c   1.000
_cell.angle_alpha   90.00
_cell.angle_beta   90.00
_cell.angle_gamma   90.00
#
_symmetry.space_group_name_H-M   'P 1'
#
loop_
_entity.id
_entity.type
_entity.pdbx_description
1 polymer ?
#
loop_
_entity_poly.entity_id
_entity_poly.type
_entity_poly.pdbx_seq_one_letter_code
_entity_poly.pdbx_strand_id
1 'polypeptide(L)'
;MTGDNYICHLFIFFRQHKKMGIMEKAFSHGVTIIEIIMKTYKYFLIIIIIFILSLLAGCSVLASQMNRPTEEVDATATPITLPTQLSVQTRVESQTCLVAELVAIQTDKPQGDLMAWSPTGHALAFVQPVNQYSGFYIGDLTIYDAATQETLFTSNDKAVFGDLAWSPDGSALAYVSLDQTAGIYTVKTVTLAYGIEVDVFGDEAATDDFASQKGVLSWTNEPDLTLTSVCGADCVRLYQYNIVSQSLNPLQEIRYNENTSLGLVNDLVSLNGYWQISIDNNDNIWITSGGETYTIDQLDNTSLTSKVDSKISLVLADTRLQEIKFSKDSKYLALRTTEQVLIYQLGCTKD
;
A
#
# COMPACT_ATOMS: atom_id res chain seq x y z
N MET A 1 13.51 -5.96 -58.30
CA MET A 1 13.04 -6.48 -59.60
C MET A 1 13.17 -7.99 -59.56
N THR A 2 12.06 -8.70 -59.80
CA THR A 2 11.92 -10.06 -60.38
C THR A 2 12.81 -11.18 -59.80
N GLY A 3 12.31 -12.28 -59.26
CA GLY A 3 11.10 -13.02 -59.55
C GLY A 3 11.48 -14.51 -59.57
N ASP A 4 10.76 -15.30 -58.78
CA ASP A 4 10.23 -16.63 -59.08
C ASP A 4 11.11 -17.73 -59.75
N ASN A 5 10.98 -18.90 -59.11
CA ASN A 5 10.67 -20.20 -59.72
C ASN A 5 11.77 -21.25 -59.99
N TYR A 6 11.68 -22.30 -59.16
CA TYR A 6 11.43 -23.70 -59.53
C TYR A 6 12.57 -24.63 -60.00
N ILE A 7 12.63 -25.77 -59.26
CA ILE A 7 12.66 -27.17 -59.73
C ILE A 7 14.02 -27.86 -59.92
N CYS A 8 14.27 -28.74 -58.93
CA CYS A 8 14.65 -30.16 -58.98
C CYS A 8 15.58 -30.75 -60.07
N HIS A 9 16.63 -31.43 -59.58
CA HIS A 9 17.18 -32.72 -60.04
C HIS A 9 17.74 -33.41 -58.77
N LEU A 10 17.20 -34.48 -58.17
CA LEU A 10 17.00 -35.89 -58.56
C LEU A 10 18.29 -36.68 -58.87
N PHE A 11 18.75 -37.50 -57.90
CA PHE A 11 19.47 -38.78 -58.02
C PHE A 11 19.36 -39.51 -56.65
N ILE A 12 18.36 -40.37 -56.39
CA ILE A 12 18.30 -41.83 -56.61
C ILE A 12 19.56 -42.59 -56.17
N PHE A 13 19.45 -43.38 -55.09
CA PHE A 13 19.94 -44.77 -55.06
C PHE A 13 19.10 -45.67 -54.13
N PHE A 14 18.81 -46.86 -54.64
CA PHE A 14 17.89 -47.90 -54.16
C PHE A 14 18.40 -48.71 -52.96
N ARG A 15 17.49 -49.20 -52.10
CA ARG A 15 17.41 -50.65 -51.80
C ARG A 15 16.02 -51.09 -51.30
N GLN A 16 15.58 -52.22 -51.84
CA GLN A 16 14.22 -52.79 -51.83
C GLN A 16 13.78 -53.41 -50.50
N HIS A 17 12.47 -53.43 -50.22
CA HIS A 17 11.74 -54.69 -50.04
C HIS A 17 10.24 -54.55 -50.42
N LYS A 18 9.76 -55.63 -51.04
CA LYS A 18 8.53 -55.87 -51.79
C LYS A 18 7.35 -56.17 -50.84
N LYS A 19 6.15 -55.62 -51.09
CA LYS A 19 4.92 -56.40 -51.36
C LYS A 19 3.68 -55.51 -51.57
N MET A 20 3.07 -55.78 -52.72
CA MET A 20 1.83 -55.24 -53.25
C MET A 20 0.64 -55.97 -52.62
N GLY A 21 -0.42 -55.23 -52.27
CA GLY A 21 -1.73 -55.78 -51.90
C GLY A 21 -2.29 -55.23 -50.59
N ILE A 22 -2.82 -54.00 -50.61
CA ILE A 22 -3.98 -53.48 -49.84
C ILE A 22 -4.30 -52.12 -50.50
N MET A 23 -5.03 -52.11 -51.62
CA MET A 23 -5.49 -50.88 -52.28
C MET A 23 -6.98 -51.00 -52.69
N GLU A 24 -7.78 -51.64 -51.84
CA GLU A 24 -9.25 -51.63 -51.95
C GLU A 24 -9.98 -51.38 -50.61
N LYS A 25 -9.27 -51.29 -49.47
CA LYS A 25 -9.89 -50.99 -48.16
C LYS A 25 -9.80 -49.52 -47.72
N ALA A 26 -9.01 -48.70 -48.39
CA ALA A 26 -8.81 -47.29 -48.01
C ALA A 26 -9.97 -46.37 -48.42
N PHE A 27 -10.76 -46.74 -49.44
CA PHE A 27 -11.87 -45.91 -49.92
C PHE A 27 -13.17 -46.08 -49.11
N SER A 28 -13.35 -47.18 -48.35
CA SER A 28 -14.55 -47.37 -47.52
C SER A 28 -14.48 -46.73 -46.13
N HIS A 29 -13.26 -46.44 -45.63
CA HIS A 29 -13.04 -45.84 -44.31
C HIS A 29 -13.08 -44.31 -44.32
N GLY A 30 -12.81 -43.66 -45.47
CA GLY A 30 -12.90 -42.21 -45.60
C GLY A 30 -14.35 -41.69 -45.58
N VAL A 31 -15.29 -42.45 -46.17
CA VAL A 31 -16.72 -42.08 -46.21
C VAL A 31 -17.37 -42.21 -44.83
N THR A 32 -16.97 -43.20 -44.03
CA THR A 32 -17.51 -43.41 -42.67
C THR A 32 -17.02 -42.36 -41.66
N ILE A 33 -15.79 -41.84 -41.80
CA ILE A 33 -15.27 -40.77 -40.93
C ILE A 33 -15.98 -39.43 -41.20
N ILE A 34 -16.26 -39.10 -42.47
CA ILE A 34 -16.97 -37.87 -42.83
C ILE A 34 -18.42 -37.89 -42.35
N GLU A 35 -19.11 -39.04 -42.43
CA GLU A 35 -20.46 -39.18 -41.87
C GLU A 35 -20.51 -39.02 -40.35
N ILE A 36 -19.51 -39.51 -39.62
CA ILE A 36 -19.41 -39.34 -38.16
C ILE A 36 -19.17 -37.87 -37.80
N ILE A 37 -18.26 -37.18 -38.52
CA ILE A 37 -17.95 -35.76 -38.30
C ILE A 37 -19.16 -34.87 -38.62
N MET A 38 -19.92 -35.16 -39.69
CA MET A 38 -21.14 -34.42 -39.98
C MET A 38 -22.26 -34.68 -38.97
N LYS A 39 -22.35 -35.89 -38.40
CA LYS A 39 -23.32 -36.20 -37.33
C LYS A 39 -22.95 -35.45 -36.05
N THR A 40 -21.70 -35.49 -35.60
CA THR A 40 -21.25 -34.76 -34.40
C THR A 40 -21.40 -33.25 -34.58
N TYR A 41 -21.16 -32.70 -35.78
CA TYR A 41 -21.40 -31.28 -36.06
C TYR A 41 -22.90 -30.91 -35.97
N LYS A 42 -23.81 -31.76 -36.48
CA LYS A 42 -25.25 -31.56 -36.30
C LYS A 42 -25.68 -31.61 -34.83
N TYR A 43 -25.16 -32.55 -34.04
CA TYR A 43 -25.46 -32.62 -32.61
C TYR A 43 -24.92 -31.40 -31.86
N PHE A 44 -23.72 -30.94 -32.19
CA PHE A 44 -23.12 -29.74 -31.62
C PHE A 44 -23.93 -28.48 -31.95
N LEU A 45 -24.38 -28.34 -33.21
CA LEU A 45 -25.24 -27.24 -33.63
C LEU A 45 -26.60 -27.26 -32.90
N ILE A 46 -27.19 -28.44 -32.69
CA ILE A 46 -28.46 -28.59 -31.95
C ILE A 46 -28.28 -28.18 -30.48
N ILE A 47 -27.17 -28.57 -29.83
CA ILE A 47 -26.88 -28.17 -28.45
C ILE A 47 -26.72 -26.66 -28.33
N ILE A 48 -26.04 -26.02 -29.28
CA ILE A 48 -25.90 -24.55 -29.31
C ILE A 48 -27.25 -23.88 -29.51
N ILE A 49 -28.11 -24.39 -30.39
CA ILE A 49 -29.45 -23.85 -30.62
C ILE A 49 -30.31 -23.98 -29.35
N ILE A 50 -30.25 -25.13 -28.65
CA ILE A 50 -30.94 -25.32 -27.37
C ILE A 50 -30.42 -24.36 -26.30
N PHE A 51 -29.10 -24.13 -26.24
CA PHE A 51 -28.49 -23.19 -25.31
C PHE A 51 -28.93 -21.74 -25.60
N ILE A 52 -28.96 -21.32 -26.86
CA ILE A 52 -29.45 -20.01 -27.29
C ILE A 52 -30.96 -19.85 -26.98
N LEU A 53 -31.77 -20.89 -27.21
CA LEU A 53 -33.19 -20.88 -26.84
C LEU A 53 -33.40 -20.76 -25.32
N SER A 54 -32.56 -21.39 -24.49
CA SER A 54 -32.63 -21.23 -23.04
C SER A 54 -32.26 -19.82 -22.57
N LEU A 55 -31.28 -19.17 -23.21
CA LEU A 55 -30.90 -17.78 -22.94
C LEU A 55 -32.00 -16.79 -23.33
N LEU A 56 -32.69 -17.04 -24.46
CA LEU A 56 -33.83 -16.22 -24.90
C LEU A 56 -35.05 -16.37 -23.99
N ALA A 57 -35.32 -17.57 -23.46
CA ALA A 57 -36.40 -17.80 -22.48
C ALA A 57 -36.10 -17.15 -21.10
N GLY A 58 -34.82 -17.05 -20.71
CA GLY A 58 -34.40 -16.35 -19.50
C GLY A 58 -34.63 -14.84 -19.53
N CYS A 59 -34.57 -14.22 -20.72
CA CYS A 59 -34.78 -12.77 -20.87
C CYS A 59 -36.24 -12.35 -20.61
N SER A 60 -37.22 -13.20 -20.88
CA SER A 60 -38.64 -12.88 -20.61
C SER A 60 -39.00 -12.85 -19.12
N VAL A 61 -38.24 -13.55 -18.26
CA VAL A 61 -38.50 -13.59 -16.81
C VAL A 61 -37.92 -12.35 -16.10
N LEU A 62 -36.84 -11.77 -16.63
CA LEU A 62 -36.26 -10.51 -16.13
C LEU A 62 -37.11 -9.29 -16.53
N ALA A 63 -37.72 -9.31 -17.72
CA ALA A 63 -38.59 -8.21 -18.16
C ALA A 63 -39.87 -8.07 -17.32
N SER A 64 -40.40 -9.17 -16.76
CA SER A 64 -41.58 -9.09 -15.87
C SER A 64 -41.25 -8.61 -14.44
N GLN A 65 -39.97 -8.61 -14.04
CA GLN A 65 -39.55 -8.04 -12.74
C GLN A 65 -39.21 -6.55 -12.82
N MET A 66 -38.95 -5.99 -14.01
CA MET A 66 -38.67 -4.56 -14.20
C MET A 66 -39.90 -3.64 -14.27
N ASN A 67 -41.12 -4.20 -14.37
CA ASN A 67 -42.36 -3.42 -14.46
C ASN A 67 -43.21 -3.44 -13.19
N ARG A 68 -42.62 -3.70 -12.02
CA ARG A 68 -43.32 -3.45 -10.76
C ARG A 68 -43.40 -1.93 -10.57
N PRO A 69 -44.59 -1.33 -10.41
CA PRO A 69 -44.67 0.07 -10.02
C PRO A 69 -43.93 0.21 -8.69
N THR A 70 -42.92 1.07 -8.64
CA THR A 70 -42.43 1.63 -7.39
C THR A 70 -43.61 2.36 -6.76
N GLU A 71 -44.25 1.74 -5.76
CA GLU A 71 -44.93 2.52 -4.74
C GLU A 71 -43.84 3.38 -4.09
N GLU A 72 -43.81 4.67 -4.43
CA GLU A 72 -43.21 5.67 -3.57
C GLU A 72 -43.90 5.57 -2.22
N VAL A 73 -43.26 4.85 -1.29
CA VAL A 73 -43.50 5.09 0.12
C VAL A 73 -42.95 6.49 0.34
N ASP A 74 -43.85 7.47 0.35
CA ASP A 74 -43.59 8.80 0.89
C ASP A 74 -43.16 8.58 2.34
N ALA A 75 -41.86 8.44 2.54
CA ALA A 75 -41.23 8.41 3.83
C ALA A 75 -41.37 9.84 4.36
N THR A 76 -42.55 10.15 4.90
CA THR A 76 -42.69 11.26 5.82
C THR A 76 -41.60 11.04 6.86
N ALA A 77 -40.57 11.89 6.84
CA ALA A 77 -39.48 11.81 7.78
C ALA A 77 -40.10 11.79 9.17
N THR A 78 -40.07 10.62 9.83
CA THR A 78 -40.41 10.56 11.24
C THR A 78 -39.38 11.45 11.90
N PRO A 79 -39.77 12.55 12.56
CA PRO A 79 -38.81 13.32 13.31
C PRO A 79 -38.24 12.36 14.34
N ILE A 80 -36.97 11.98 14.17
CA ILE A 80 -36.22 11.33 15.23
C ILE A 80 -36.23 12.37 16.34
N THR A 81 -37.11 12.18 17.33
CA THR A 81 -37.05 12.97 18.55
C THR A 81 -35.74 12.58 19.19
N LEU A 82 -34.71 13.40 18.96
CA LEU A 82 -33.47 13.31 19.72
C LEU A 82 -33.89 13.26 21.20
N PRO A 83 -33.31 12.35 22.00
CA PRO A 83 -33.50 12.41 23.44
C PRO A 83 -33.22 13.85 23.89
N THR A 84 -34.10 14.45 24.66
CA THR A 84 -34.00 15.84 25.17
C THR A 84 -32.71 16.13 25.95
N GLN A 85 -31.88 15.11 26.19
CA GLN A 85 -30.55 15.23 26.79
C GLN A 85 -29.44 15.61 25.79
N LEU A 86 -29.64 15.39 24.48
CA LEU A 86 -28.69 15.81 23.43
C LEU A 86 -29.03 17.19 22.83
N SER A 87 -30.25 17.69 23.03
CA SER A 87 -30.67 19.02 22.55
C SER A 87 -30.02 20.20 23.28
N VAL A 88 -29.17 19.95 24.28
CA VAL A 88 -28.45 20.96 25.07
C VAL A 88 -26.98 21.09 24.63
N GLN A 89 -26.49 20.23 23.73
CA GLN A 89 -25.11 20.34 23.25
C GLN A 89 -25.00 21.41 22.16
N THR A 90 -24.06 22.34 22.35
CA THR A 90 -23.71 23.31 21.30
C THR A 90 -23.01 22.55 20.19
N ARG A 91 -23.60 22.53 18.98
CA ARG A 91 -22.97 21.96 17.80
C ARG A 91 -21.74 22.80 17.45
N VAL A 92 -20.57 22.19 17.50
CA VAL A 92 -19.32 22.78 17.02
C VAL A 92 -19.07 22.23 15.63
N GLU A 93 -18.80 23.11 14.67
CA GLU A 93 -18.39 22.67 13.33
C GLU A 93 -17.07 21.91 13.40
N SER A 94 -16.89 20.95 12.49
CA SER A 94 -15.67 20.15 12.43
C SER A 94 -14.46 21.06 12.20
N GLN A 95 -13.40 20.84 12.98
CA GLN A 95 -12.12 21.53 12.85
C GLN A 95 -11.08 20.62 12.17
N THR A 96 -11.54 19.61 11.42
CA THR A 96 -10.68 18.62 10.77
C THR A 96 -11.17 18.43 9.34
N CYS A 97 -10.34 18.84 8.38
CA CYS A 97 -10.68 18.86 6.97
C CYS A 97 -9.84 17.82 6.24
N LEU A 98 -10.50 16.96 5.46
CA LEU A 98 -9.80 16.02 4.60
C LEU A 98 -9.07 16.80 3.49
N VAL A 99 -7.77 16.57 3.37
CA VAL A 99 -6.88 17.18 2.38
C VAL A 99 -6.63 16.22 1.23
N ALA A 100 -6.39 14.95 1.53
CA ALA A 100 -6.08 13.95 0.52
C ALA A 100 -6.47 12.54 0.96
N GLU A 101 -6.82 11.73 -0.02
CA GLU A 101 -6.92 10.27 0.08
C GLU A 101 -5.92 9.67 -0.90
N LEU A 102 -4.85 9.07 -0.37
CA LEU A 102 -3.77 8.49 -1.17
C LEU A 102 -3.82 6.96 -1.04
N VAL A 103 -3.39 6.24 -2.07
CA VAL A 103 -3.35 4.77 -2.05
C VAL A 103 -2.07 4.29 -1.39
N ALA A 104 -2.19 3.37 -0.45
CA ALA A 104 -1.08 2.78 0.29
C ALA A 104 -0.92 1.28 -0.03
N ILE A 105 0.28 0.75 0.19
CA ILE A 105 0.47 -0.70 0.17
C ILE A 105 -0.21 -1.38 1.36
N GLN A 106 -0.58 -2.64 1.15
CA GLN A 106 -1.15 -3.51 2.17
C GLN A 106 -0.06 -4.35 2.82
N THR A 107 -0.22 -4.63 4.12
CA THR A 107 0.65 -5.54 4.85
C THR A 107 -0.08 -6.23 5.98
N ASP A 108 0.33 -7.47 6.27
CA ASP A 108 -0.10 -8.27 7.41
C ASP A 108 1.08 -8.62 8.34
N LYS A 109 2.27 -8.05 8.08
CA LYS A 109 3.49 -8.22 8.87
C LYS A 109 4.05 -6.85 9.27
N PRO A 110 4.80 -6.76 10.38
CA PRO A 110 5.55 -5.56 10.71
C PRO A 110 6.56 -5.21 9.61
N GLN A 111 6.56 -3.94 9.18
CA GLN A 111 7.50 -3.38 8.20
C GLN A 111 8.04 -2.01 8.64
N GLY A 112 7.98 -1.72 9.95
CA GLY A 112 8.24 -0.38 10.47
C GLY A 112 7.16 0.62 10.06
N ASP A 113 7.52 1.90 10.14
CA ASP A 113 6.66 2.99 9.70
C ASP A 113 6.52 2.96 8.17
N LEU A 114 5.28 2.89 7.67
CA LEU A 114 4.98 2.97 6.23
C LEU A 114 4.58 4.38 5.80
N MET A 115 4.45 5.29 6.77
CA MET A 115 4.35 6.72 6.53
C MET A 115 5.06 7.52 7.63
N ALA A 116 5.71 8.62 7.27
CA ALA A 116 6.43 9.47 8.21
C ALA A 116 6.39 10.93 7.77
N TRP A 117 6.01 11.84 8.69
CA TRP A 117 6.09 13.27 8.44
C TRP A 117 7.54 13.76 8.49
N SER A 118 7.88 14.66 7.58
CA SER A 118 9.14 15.40 7.65
C SER A 118 9.19 16.25 8.93
N PRO A 119 10.33 16.32 9.62
CA PRO A 119 10.47 17.12 10.83
C PRO A 119 10.48 18.64 10.58
N THR A 120 10.73 19.08 9.35
CA THR A 120 10.96 20.49 9.00
C THR A 120 9.87 21.12 8.13
N GLY A 121 8.84 20.36 7.74
CA GLY A 121 7.77 20.87 6.87
C GLY A 121 6.47 20.07 6.92
N HIS A 122 5.67 20.21 5.86
CA HIS A 122 4.37 19.53 5.70
C HIS A 122 4.44 18.37 4.70
N ALA A 123 5.63 17.81 4.50
CA ALA A 123 5.84 16.68 3.61
C ALA A 123 5.61 15.36 4.37
N LEU A 124 4.82 14.47 3.79
CA LEU A 124 4.62 13.11 4.25
C LEU A 124 5.31 12.15 3.29
N ALA A 125 6.26 11.37 3.79
CA ALA A 125 6.76 10.20 3.09
C ALA A 125 5.80 9.03 3.35
N PHE A 126 5.47 8.24 2.32
CA PHE A 126 4.70 7.01 2.46
C PHE A 126 5.00 6.02 1.33
N VAL A 127 4.65 4.74 1.54
CA VAL A 127 4.83 3.70 0.52
C VAL A 127 3.52 3.48 -0.25
N GLN A 128 3.54 3.83 -1.54
CA GLN A 128 2.41 3.64 -2.45
C GLN A 128 2.61 2.41 -3.34
N PRO A 129 1.55 1.74 -3.81
CA PRO A 129 1.70 0.68 -4.80
C PRO A 129 2.30 1.21 -6.10
N VAL A 130 3.18 0.42 -6.74
CA VAL A 130 3.83 0.77 -8.03
C VAL A 130 2.81 1.07 -9.13
N ASN A 131 1.67 0.38 -9.11
CA ASN A 131 0.58 0.59 -10.07
C ASN A 131 -0.40 1.70 -9.66
N GLN A 132 -0.23 2.29 -8.46
CA GLN A 132 -1.11 3.30 -7.86
C GLN A 132 -2.56 2.86 -7.62
N TYR A 133 -2.81 1.54 -7.59
CA TYR A 133 -4.13 0.96 -7.34
C TYR A 133 -4.14 0.03 -6.13
N SER A 134 -3.22 -0.92 -6.07
CA SER A 134 -3.12 -1.90 -4.98
C SER A 134 -1.78 -2.63 -5.07
N GLY A 135 -1.17 -2.89 -3.91
CA GLY A 135 0.10 -3.59 -3.78
C GLY A 135 0.26 -4.19 -2.39
N PHE A 136 1.06 -5.24 -2.26
CA PHE A 136 1.34 -5.91 -1.00
C PHE A 136 2.83 -5.91 -0.72
N TYR A 137 3.20 -5.60 0.53
CA TYR A 137 4.55 -5.58 1.11
C TYR A 137 5.56 -4.60 0.52
N ILE A 138 5.49 -4.27 -0.77
CA ILE A 138 6.45 -3.39 -1.42
C ILE A 138 5.77 -2.42 -2.38
N GLY A 139 6.41 -1.26 -2.57
CA GLY A 139 5.91 -0.21 -3.45
C GLY A 139 6.98 0.81 -3.84
N ASP A 140 6.50 1.98 -4.26
CA ASP A 140 7.32 3.17 -4.47
C ASP A 140 7.28 4.03 -3.20
N LEU A 141 8.42 4.59 -2.80
CA LEU A 141 8.45 5.68 -1.83
C LEU A 141 7.92 6.94 -2.50
N THR A 142 6.95 7.59 -1.86
CA THR A 142 6.37 8.86 -2.33
C THR A 142 6.41 9.90 -1.24
N ILE A 143 6.74 11.14 -1.63
CA ILE A 143 6.74 12.29 -0.74
C ILE A 143 5.68 13.26 -1.23
N TYR A 144 4.70 13.52 -0.38
CA TYR A 144 3.54 14.35 -0.67
C TYR A 144 3.52 15.56 0.25
N ASP A 145 3.40 16.76 -0.31
CA ASP A 145 3.25 17.99 0.47
C ASP A 145 1.76 18.26 0.74
N ALA A 146 1.38 18.21 2.02
CA ALA A 146 -0.02 18.37 2.42
C ALA A 146 -0.52 19.82 2.34
N ALA A 147 0.36 20.82 2.24
CA ALA A 147 -0.04 22.23 2.15
C ALA A 147 -0.36 22.63 0.71
N THR A 148 0.47 22.19 -0.23
CA THR A 148 0.34 22.44 -1.68
C THR A 148 -0.48 21.38 -2.39
N GLN A 149 -0.66 20.20 -1.76
CA GLN A 149 -1.34 19.04 -2.32
C GLN A 149 -0.66 18.45 -3.56
N GLU A 150 0.68 18.49 -3.55
CA GLU A 150 1.50 18.04 -4.67
C GLU A 150 2.45 16.91 -4.25
N THR A 151 2.69 15.98 -5.17
CA THR A 151 3.76 14.98 -5.02
C THR A 151 5.10 15.66 -5.31
N LEU A 152 5.97 15.73 -4.31
CA LEU A 152 7.30 16.32 -4.41
C LEU A 152 8.33 15.34 -5.00
N PHE A 153 8.18 14.05 -4.69
CA PHE A 153 9.13 13.02 -5.09
C PHE A 153 8.46 11.64 -5.16
N THR A 154 8.92 10.83 -6.10
CA THR A 154 8.65 9.39 -6.15
C THR A 154 9.97 8.68 -6.44
N SER A 155 10.30 7.63 -5.68
CA SER A 155 11.53 6.88 -5.87
C SER A 155 11.57 6.17 -7.22
N ASN A 156 12.78 5.94 -7.71
CA ASN A 156 12.99 5.02 -8.82
C ASN A 156 12.94 3.55 -8.36
N ASP A 157 13.19 3.32 -7.07
CA ASP A 157 13.00 2.04 -6.43
C ASP A 157 11.52 1.66 -6.35
N LYS A 158 11.20 0.49 -6.88
CA LYS A 158 9.84 -0.09 -6.95
C LYS A 158 9.62 -1.20 -5.94
N ALA A 159 10.58 -1.41 -5.05
CA ALA A 159 10.59 -2.49 -4.07
C ALA A 159 10.82 -1.97 -2.63
N VAL A 160 10.38 -0.73 -2.35
CA VAL A 160 10.44 -0.14 -1.02
C VAL A 160 9.56 -0.96 -0.07
N PHE A 161 10.18 -1.51 0.97
CA PHE A 161 9.55 -2.36 1.97
C PHE A 161 8.90 -1.57 3.11
N GLY A 162 9.55 -0.48 3.55
CA GLY A 162 9.07 0.35 4.66
C GLY A 162 10.17 0.92 5.54
N ASP A 163 9.88 1.04 6.83
CA ASP A 163 10.75 1.57 7.89
C ASP A 163 11.28 2.97 7.56
N LEU A 164 10.37 3.86 7.21
CA LEU A 164 10.68 5.21 6.72
C LEU A 164 11.20 6.09 7.86
N ALA A 165 12.40 6.64 7.74
CA ALA A 165 12.98 7.54 8.74
C ALA A 165 13.61 8.78 8.11
N TRP A 166 13.07 9.95 8.44
CA TRP A 166 13.60 11.26 8.01
C TRP A 166 14.85 11.66 8.78
N SER A 167 15.82 12.24 8.07
CA SER A 167 16.90 12.97 8.71
C SER A 167 16.34 14.15 9.53
N PRO A 168 17.00 14.56 10.62
CA PRO A 168 16.48 15.61 11.50
C PRO A 168 16.25 16.96 10.80
N ASP A 169 17.07 17.32 9.81
CA ASP A 169 16.88 18.47 8.93
C ASP A 169 15.83 18.29 7.83
N GLY A 170 15.31 17.07 7.63
CA GLY A 170 14.35 16.73 6.59
C GLY A 170 14.91 16.74 5.16
N SER A 171 16.23 16.76 4.99
CA SER A 171 16.88 16.76 3.66
C SER A 171 17.05 15.36 3.05
N ALA A 172 16.99 14.32 3.89
CA ALA A 172 17.13 12.93 3.49
C ALA A 172 16.10 12.02 4.17
N LEU A 173 15.89 10.85 3.56
CA LEU A 173 15.06 9.78 4.10
C LEU A 173 15.81 8.46 3.97
N ALA A 174 15.77 7.64 5.01
CA ALA A 174 16.20 6.24 4.97
C ALA A 174 14.99 5.31 4.91
N TYR A 175 15.13 4.19 4.22
CA TYR A 175 14.08 3.17 4.10
C TYR A 175 14.68 1.80 3.82
N VAL A 176 13.95 0.75 4.18
CA VAL A 176 14.27 -0.63 3.83
C VAL A 176 13.74 -0.92 2.42
N SER A 177 14.56 -1.58 1.61
CA SER A 177 14.21 -2.01 0.25
C SER A 177 14.53 -3.49 0.07
N LEU A 178 13.75 -4.17 -0.77
CA LEU A 178 14.01 -5.53 -1.20
C LEU A 178 14.72 -5.51 -2.56
N ASP A 179 15.97 -5.97 -2.61
CA ASP A 179 16.55 -6.35 -3.90
C ASP A 179 15.83 -7.60 -4.40
N GLN A 180 14.93 -7.43 -5.36
CA GLN A 180 14.12 -8.50 -5.93
C GLN A 180 14.95 -9.52 -6.73
N THR A 181 16.15 -9.14 -7.18
CA THR A 181 17.05 -10.03 -7.93
C THR A 181 17.84 -10.91 -6.99
N ALA A 182 18.42 -10.32 -5.94
CA ALA A 182 19.17 -11.06 -4.92
C ALA A 182 18.25 -11.77 -3.91
N GLY A 183 17.02 -11.29 -3.74
CA GLY A 183 16.08 -11.76 -2.71
C GLY A 183 16.52 -11.36 -1.30
N ILE A 184 17.17 -10.20 -1.16
CA ILE A 184 17.80 -9.75 0.09
C ILE A 184 17.32 -8.34 0.44
N TYR A 185 17.11 -8.07 1.72
CA TYR A 185 16.81 -6.73 2.20
C TYR A 185 18.08 -5.89 2.32
N THR A 186 18.00 -4.65 1.86
CA THR A 186 18.99 -3.60 2.09
C THR A 186 18.33 -2.36 2.71
N VAL A 187 19.14 -1.41 3.12
CA VAL A 187 18.69 -0.06 3.46
C VAL A 187 19.17 0.87 2.35
N LYS A 188 18.30 1.76 1.91
CA LYS A 188 18.65 2.86 1.03
C LYS A 188 18.42 4.18 1.73
N THR A 189 19.20 5.17 1.33
CA THR A 189 18.94 6.57 1.65
C THR A 189 18.66 7.34 0.38
N VAL A 190 17.79 8.35 0.47
CA VAL A 190 17.54 9.29 -0.62
C VAL A 190 17.79 10.71 -0.13
N THR A 191 18.58 11.48 -0.89
CA THR A 191 18.75 12.93 -0.68
C THR A 191 17.81 13.70 -1.60
N LEU A 192 16.85 14.42 -1.03
CA LEU A 192 15.72 14.97 -1.78
C LEU A 192 16.08 16.09 -2.75
N ALA A 193 17.09 16.91 -2.40
CA ALA A 193 17.52 18.02 -3.24
C ALA A 193 17.97 17.58 -4.65
N TYR A 194 18.45 16.33 -4.78
CA TYR A 194 18.99 15.79 -6.03
C TYR A 194 18.31 14.50 -6.49
N GLY A 195 17.44 13.91 -5.66
CA GLY A 195 16.81 12.61 -5.94
C GLY A 195 17.81 11.46 -6.05
N ILE A 196 18.95 11.56 -5.34
CA ILE A 196 20.00 10.54 -5.37
C ILE A 196 19.68 9.49 -4.33
N GLU A 197 19.50 8.25 -4.79
CA GLU A 197 19.34 7.07 -3.96
C GLU A 197 20.69 6.34 -3.81
N VAL A 198 21.04 5.97 -2.58
CA VAL A 198 22.28 5.24 -2.26
C VAL A 198 21.92 3.95 -1.53
N ASP A 199 22.45 2.83 -2.03
CA ASP A 199 22.41 1.55 -1.31
C ASP A 199 23.47 1.56 -0.20
N VAL A 200 23.02 1.45 1.05
CA VAL A 200 23.87 1.58 2.23
C VAL A 200 24.75 0.36 2.42
N PHE A 201 24.21 -0.84 2.18
CA PHE A 201 24.94 -2.09 2.40
C PHE A 201 25.61 -2.59 1.13
N GLY A 202 25.04 -2.32 -0.05
CA GLY A 202 25.53 -2.87 -1.32
C GLY A 202 25.69 -4.40 -1.22
N ASP A 203 26.85 -4.90 -1.63
CA ASP A 203 27.16 -6.34 -1.57
C ASP A 203 27.19 -6.91 -0.14
N GLU A 204 27.36 -6.07 0.89
CA GLU A 204 27.36 -6.49 2.30
C GLU A 204 25.94 -6.73 2.86
N ALA A 205 24.89 -6.55 2.05
CA ALA A 205 23.51 -6.79 2.46
C ALA A 205 23.25 -8.28 2.77
N ALA A 206 23.98 -9.19 2.13
CA ALA A 206 23.88 -10.64 2.33
C ALA A 206 24.63 -11.08 3.59
N THR A 207 23.96 -11.11 4.75
CA THR A 207 24.59 -11.49 6.03
C THR A 207 24.24 -12.90 6.52
N ASP A 208 23.24 -13.55 5.92
CA ASP A 208 22.80 -14.92 6.17
C ASP A 208 22.03 -15.51 4.96
N ASP A 209 21.58 -16.76 5.09
CA ASP A 209 20.81 -17.48 4.06
C ASP A 209 19.32 -17.09 4.00
N PHE A 210 18.84 -16.19 4.87
CA PHE A 210 17.41 -15.91 5.09
C PHE A 210 17.01 -14.47 4.74
N ALA A 211 17.56 -13.96 3.62
CA ALA A 211 17.33 -12.60 3.13
C ALA A 211 17.78 -11.46 4.07
N SER A 212 18.33 -11.79 5.25
CA SER A 212 18.99 -10.88 6.16
C SER A 212 18.21 -9.60 6.43
N GLN A 213 17.07 -9.70 7.12
CA GLN A 213 16.19 -8.55 7.36
C GLN A 213 16.97 -7.35 7.92
N LYS A 214 16.70 -6.19 7.34
CA LYS A 214 17.29 -4.91 7.75
C LYS A 214 16.24 -4.04 8.42
N GLY A 215 16.71 -3.08 9.18
CA GLY A 215 15.86 -2.07 9.78
C GLY A 215 16.61 -0.76 10.02
N VAL A 216 15.83 0.29 10.16
CA VAL A 216 16.27 1.65 10.47
C VAL A 216 15.85 1.95 11.91
N LEU A 217 16.82 2.27 12.77
CA LEU A 217 16.50 2.59 14.17
C LEU A 217 16.24 4.07 14.36
N SER A 218 17.23 4.90 14.05
CA SER A 218 17.13 6.34 14.22
C SER A 218 18.32 7.07 13.60
N TRP A 219 18.08 8.34 13.29
CA TRP A 219 19.14 9.31 13.07
C TRP A 219 19.69 9.75 14.43
N THR A 220 20.98 9.55 14.65
CA THR A 220 21.66 9.96 15.90
C THR A 220 22.07 11.42 15.88
N ASN A 221 22.30 11.96 14.70
CA ASN A 221 22.51 13.37 14.38
C ASN A 221 22.20 13.58 12.88
N GLU A 222 22.52 14.74 12.32
CA GLU A 222 22.22 15.03 10.90
C GLU A 222 22.80 14.00 9.92
N PRO A 223 24.12 13.67 9.96
CA PRO A 223 24.66 12.70 9.01
C PRO A 223 24.60 11.23 9.43
N ASP A 224 24.50 10.91 10.73
CA ASP A 224 24.71 9.56 11.25
C ASP A 224 23.40 8.83 11.54
N LEU A 225 23.20 7.72 10.84
CA LEU A 225 22.06 6.82 10.90
C LEU A 225 22.44 5.49 11.57
N THR A 226 21.63 5.04 12.52
CA THR A 226 21.80 3.71 13.13
C THR A 226 20.88 2.69 12.46
N LEU A 227 21.46 1.57 12.05
CA LEU A 227 20.80 0.51 11.28
C LEU A 227 20.96 -0.84 11.95
N THR A 228 20.07 -1.79 11.61
CA THR A 228 20.16 -3.18 12.04
C THR A 228 20.28 -4.12 10.85
N SER A 229 20.99 -5.23 11.04
CA SER A 229 20.99 -6.37 10.13
C SER A 229 20.91 -7.67 10.91
N VAL A 230 19.93 -8.51 10.59
CA VAL A 230 19.89 -9.89 11.08
C VAL A 230 21.10 -10.65 10.51
N CYS A 231 21.88 -11.28 11.39
CA CYS A 231 23.12 -11.99 11.07
C CYS A 231 23.06 -13.49 11.37
N GLY A 232 21.86 -14.00 11.70
CA GLY A 232 21.62 -15.39 12.08
C GLY A 232 20.39 -15.54 12.97
N ALA A 233 20.17 -16.74 13.50
CA ALA A 233 18.93 -17.11 14.19
C ALA A 233 18.63 -16.31 15.49
N ASP A 234 19.66 -15.86 16.21
CA ASP A 234 19.54 -15.02 17.41
C ASP A 234 20.61 -13.92 17.42
N CYS A 235 20.83 -13.31 16.25
CA CYS A 235 21.89 -12.33 16.02
C CYS A 235 21.35 -11.14 15.25
N VAL A 236 21.51 -9.94 15.81
CA VAL A 236 21.32 -8.68 15.10
C VAL A 236 22.54 -7.81 15.29
N ARG A 237 23.18 -7.41 14.19
CA ARG A 237 24.31 -6.48 14.21
C ARG A 237 23.82 -5.06 14.01
N LEU A 238 24.28 -4.16 14.86
CA LEU A 238 24.05 -2.73 14.70
C LEU A 238 25.12 -2.13 13.80
N TYR A 239 24.75 -1.13 13.02
CA TYR A 239 25.66 -0.36 12.17
C TYR A 239 25.44 1.12 12.36
N GLN A 240 26.50 1.90 12.24
CA GLN A 240 26.43 3.34 12.05
C GLN A 240 26.80 3.66 10.60
N TYR A 241 25.88 4.29 9.89
CA TYR A 241 26.09 4.78 8.54
C TYR A 241 26.15 6.31 8.56
N ASN A 242 27.21 6.88 7.99
CA ASN A 242 27.30 8.32 7.78
C ASN A 242 26.96 8.64 6.32
N ILE A 243 25.90 9.41 6.08
CA ILE A 243 25.41 9.70 4.72
C ILE A 243 26.35 10.61 3.92
N VAL A 244 27.20 11.39 4.58
CA VAL A 244 28.09 12.36 3.93
C VAL A 244 29.37 11.68 3.47
N SER A 245 30.02 10.90 4.34
CA SER A 245 31.20 10.11 3.99
C SER A 245 30.85 8.79 3.29
N GLN A 246 29.57 8.40 3.30
CA GLN A 246 29.08 7.10 2.82
C GLN A 246 29.80 5.91 3.46
N SER A 247 30.21 6.07 4.71
CA SER A 247 30.92 5.02 5.45
C SER A 247 29.96 4.25 6.35
N LEU A 248 29.92 2.94 6.18
CA LEU A 248 29.20 2.01 7.03
C LEU A 248 30.18 1.35 8.02
N ASN A 249 29.93 1.52 9.32
CA ASN A 249 30.77 0.96 10.38
C ASN A 249 29.95 -0.02 11.23
N PRO A 250 30.41 -1.27 11.42
CA PRO A 250 29.75 -2.19 12.33
C PRO A 250 29.94 -1.73 13.78
N LEU A 251 28.88 -1.87 14.57
CA LEU A 251 28.87 -1.63 16.01
C LEU A 251 28.76 -2.98 16.74
N GLN A 252 28.13 -2.98 17.91
CA GLN A 252 27.88 -4.18 18.71
C GLN A 252 26.83 -5.10 18.07
N GLU A 253 26.84 -6.35 18.50
CA GLU A 253 25.79 -7.33 18.24
C GLU A 253 24.87 -7.41 19.46
N ILE A 254 23.57 -7.55 19.19
CA ILE A 254 22.51 -7.73 20.18
C ILE A 254 21.74 -9.00 19.85
N ARG A 255 20.94 -9.49 20.80
CA ARG A 255 20.06 -10.64 20.56
C ARG A 255 18.88 -10.25 19.70
N TYR A 256 18.29 -11.22 19.01
CA TYR A 256 17.17 -10.94 18.10
C TYR A 256 15.97 -10.34 18.86
N ASN A 257 15.71 -10.80 20.08
CA ASN A 257 14.61 -10.30 20.92
C ASN A 257 14.85 -8.90 21.52
N GLU A 258 16.06 -8.35 21.38
CA GLU A 258 16.41 -6.98 21.80
C GLU A 258 16.26 -5.99 20.64
N ASN A 259 16.01 -6.48 19.42
CA ASN A 259 15.86 -5.63 18.24
C ASN A 259 14.51 -4.91 18.23
N THR A 260 14.54 -3.59 18.14
CA THR A 260 13.36 -2.73 18.07
C THR A 260 13.12 -2.14 16.69
N SER A 261 13.97 -2.43 15.70
CA SER A 261 13.75 -1.96 14.32
C SER A 261 12.48 -2.58 13.72
N LEU A 262 11.90 -1.95 12.71
CA LEU A 262 10.61 -2.34 12.12
C LEU A 262 9.43 -2.29 13.12
N GLY A 263 9.66 -1.73 14.31
CA GLY A 263 8.61 -1.39 15.26
C GLY A 263 7.84 -0.16 14.77
N LEU A 264 6.52 -0.19 14.95
CA LEU A 264 5.63 0.92 14.61
C LEU A 264 5.03 1.47 15.90
N VAL A 265 5.06 2.79 16.04
CA VAL A 265 4.47 3.51 17.18
C VAL A 265 3.48 4.55 16.68
N ASN A 266 2.25 4.50 17.19
CA ASN A 266 1.18 5.42 16.81
C ASN A 266 1.11 6.63 17.72
N ASP A 267 0.89 7.81 17.11
CA ASP A 267 0.71 9.06 17.83
C ASP A 267 -0.77 9.25 18.21
N LEU A 268 -1.15 8.91 19.45
CA LEU A 268 -2.52 9.16 19.92
C LEU A 268 -2.75 10.60 20.40
N VAL A 269 -1.68 11.37 20.56
CA VAL A 269 -1.71 12.77 21.00
C VAL A 269 -0.74 13.57 20.15
N SER A 270 -1.17 14.71 19.64
CA SER A 270 -0.28 15.61 18.89
C SER A 270 0.81 16.19 19.78
N LEU A 271 1.94 16.60 19.20
CA LEU A 271 3.10 17.08 19.94
C LEU A 271 2.81 18.25 20.90
N ASN A 272 1.87 19.14 20.55
CA ASN A 272 1.46 20.26 21.40
C ASN A 272 0.40 19.91 22.47
N GLY A 273 -0.02 18.64 22.55
CA GLY A 273 -1.05 18.14 23.48
C GLY A 273 -2.49 18.53 23.12
N TYR A 274 -2.71 19.30 22.06
CA TYR A 274 -4.03 19.88 21.75
C TYR A 274 -4.99 18.89 21.09
N TRP A 275 -4.49 18.04 20.20
CA TRP A 275 -5.26 17.02 19.50
C TRP A 275 -5.06 15.65 20.13
N GLN A 276 -6.15 14.91 20.29
CA GLN A 276 -6.14 13.56 20.84
C GLN A 276 -7.00 12.64 19.99
N ILE A 277 -6.58 11.38 19.90
CA ILE A 277 -7.26 10.33 19.16
C ILE A 277 -7.66 9.23 20.13
N SER A 278 -8.94 8.91 20.14
CA SER A 278 -9.50 7.79 20.88
C SER A 278 -10.06 6.76 19.90
N ILE A 279 -9.85 5.48 20.18
CA ILE A 279 -10.31 4.36 19.34
C ILE A 279 -11.00 3.35 20.25
N ASP A 280 -12.20 2.89 19.88
CA ASP A 280 -12.91 1.85 20.62
C ASP A 280 -12.67 0.45 20.04
N ASN A 281 -13.27 -0.57 20.67
CA ASN A 281 -13.15 -1.97 20.24
C ASN A 281 -13.85 -2.30 18.91
N ASN A 282 -14.62 -1.35 18.37
CA ASN A 282 -15.36 -1.51 17.12
C ASN A 282 -14.73 -0.65 16.01
N ASP A 283 -13.45 -0.28 16.15
CA ASP A 283 -12.71 0.54 15.18
C ASP A 283 -13.37 1.93 14.93
N ASN A 284 -14.15 2.46 15.90
CA ASN A 284 -14.63 3.83 15.85
C ASN A 284 -13.56 4.78 16.40
N ILE A 285 -13.32 5.87 15.70
CA ILE A 285 -12.28 6.85 16.01
C ILE A 285 -12.91 8.20 16.31
N TRP A 286 -12.45 8.84 17.37
CA TRP A 286 -12.76 10.24 17.70
C TRP A 286 -11.49 11.05 17.72
N ILE A 287 -11.48 12.13 16.93
CA ILE A 287 -10.46 13.17 17.01
C ILE A 287 -11.04 14.31 17.84
N THR A 288 -10.38 14.64 18.94
CA THR A 288 -10.80 15.70 19.86
C THR A 288 -9.79 16.83 19.89
N SER A 289 -10.29 18.06 20.01
CA SER A 289 -9.51 19.28 20.21
C SER A 289 -9.62 19.73 21.65
N GLY A 290 -8.58 20.37 22.20
CA GLY A 290 -8.61 20.96 23.53
C GLY A 290 -8.13 20.02 24.63
N GLY A 291 -7.07 19.25 24.37
CA GLY A 291 -6.37 18.49 25.41
C GLY A 291 -5.69 19.37 26.48
N GLU A 292 -5.06 18.72 27.47
CA GLU A 292 -4.27 19.41 28.49
C GLU A 292 -3.01 20.02 27.84
N THR A 293 -2.95 21.35 27.74
CA THR A 293 -1.71 22.01 27.34
C THR A 293 -0.80 22.12 28.56
N TYR A 294 0.37 21.49 28.52
CA TYR A 294 1.41 21.65 29.53
C TYR A 294 2.28 22.87 29.17
N THR A 295 2.02 24.01 29.80
CA THR A 295 3.00 25.11 29.80
C THR A 295 3.92 24.93 31.01
N ILE A 296 5.19 24.63 30.75
CA ILE A 296 6.25 24.70 31.77
C ILE A 296 6.67 26.16 31.86
N ASP A 297 6.29 26.84 32.94
CA ASP A 297 6.79 28.18 33.22
C ASP A 297 8.26 28.06 33.67
N GLN A 298 9.19 28.47 32.79
CA GLN A 298 10.64 28.31 32.98
C GLN A 298 11.18 29.10 34.18
N LEU A 299 10.39 30.04 34.74
CA LEU A 299 10.79 30.80 35.92
C LEU A 299 10.45 30.12 37.26
N ASP A 300 9.36 29.35 37.34
CA ASP A 300 8.80 28.91 38.63
C ASP A 300 8.64 27.38 38.78
N ASN A 301 9.02 26.58 37.78
CA ASN A 301 8.94 25.11 37.84
C ASN A 301 7.54 24.57 38.25
N THR A 302 6.49 25.36 38.00
CA THR A 302 5.10 24.99 38.22
C THR A 302 4.47 24.68 36.86
N SER A 303 3.85 23.50 36.75
CA SER A 303 3.07 23.13 35.57
C SER A 303 1.69 23.77 35.68
N LEU A 304 1.39 24.71 34.80
CA LEU A 304 0.04 25.24 34.63
C LEU A 304 -0.69 24.33 33.65
N THR A 305 -1.69 23.59 34.13
CA THR A 305 -2.62 22.82 33.31
C THR A 305 -3.82 23.70 32.95
N SER A 306 -3.84 24.21 31.72
CA SER A 306 -5.08 24.78 31.17
C SER A 306 -5.88 23.64 30.56
N LYS A 307 -6.94 23.22 31.24
CA LYS A 307 -7.89 22.26 30.68
C LYS A 307 -8.81 23.03 29.74
N VAL A 308 -8.56 22.93 28.44
CA VAL A 308 -9.49 23.43 27.42
C VAL A 308 -10.68 22.47 27.36
N ASP A 309 -11.89 22.98 27.15
CA ASP A 309 -13.06 22.12 26.94
C ASP A 309 -12.83 21.22 25.72
N SER A 310 -12.80 19.91 25.93
CA SER A 310 -12.57 18.94 24.85
C SER A 310 -13.78 18.89 23.92
N LYS A 311 -13.57 19.15 22.63
CA LYS A 311 -14.61 19.11 21.59
C LYS A 311 -14.30 18.00 20.61
N ILE A 312 -15.34 17.27 20.18
CA ILE A 312 -15.19 16.29 19.10
C ILE A 312 -15.10 17.06 17.79
N SER A 313 -14.00 16.88 17.07
CA SER A 313 -13.75 17.52 15.78
C SER A 313 -14.11 16.62 14.60
N LEU A 314 -13.78 15.33 14.68
CA LEU A 314 -14.12 14.34 13.65
C LEU A 314 -14.44 12.99 14.30
N VAL A 315 -15.37 12.27 13.68
CA VAL A 315 -15.68 10.88 13.99
C VAL A 315 -15.53 10.07 12.70
N LEU A 316 -14.76 8.98 12.76
CA LEU A 316 -14.68 7.98 11.70
C LEU A 316 -15.23 6.67 12.28
N ALA A 317 -16.30 6.15 11.70
CA ALA A 317 -16.93 4.92 12.16
C ALA A 317 -16.35 3.71 11.42
N ASP A 318 -16.20 2.58 12.10
CA ASP A 318 -15.79 1.29 11.52
C ASP A 318 -14.55 1.40 10.61
N THR A 319 -13.54 2.14 11.06
CA THR A 319 -12.34 2.44 10.28
C THR A 319 -11.13 1.84 10.96
N ARG A 320 -10.64 0.71 10.43
CA ARG A 320 -9.45 0.06 10.98
C ARG A 320 -8.18 0.81 10.59
N LEU A 321 -7.56 1.45 11.57
CA LEU A 321 -6.28 2.12 11.41
C LEU A 321 -5.12 1.15 11.63
N GLN A 322 -4.15 1.21 10.73
CA GLN A 322 -2.86 0.51 10.86
C GLN A 322 -1.79 1.45 11.40
N GLU A 323 -1.85 2.75 11.09
CA GLU A 323 -0.83 3.72 11.47
C GLU A 323 -1.41 5.13 11.65
N ILE A 324 -0.89 5.89 12.60
CA ILE A 324 -1.38 7.21 13.02
C ILE A 324 -0.18 8.11 13.28
N LYS A 325 -0.05 9.19 12.52
CA LYS A 325 1.09 10.11 12.63
C LYS A 325 0.65 11.56 12.58
N PHE A 326 1.06 12.36 13.56
CA PHE A 326 0.89 13.81 13.52
C PHE A 326 2.09 14.48 12.86
N SER A 327 1.84 15.56 12.10
CA SER A 327 2.92 16.42 11.65
C SER A 327 3.61 17.10 12.82
N LYS A 328 4.88 17.47 12.66
CA LYS A 328 5.68 18.06 13.75
C LYS A 328 5.05 19.33 14.32
N ASP A 329 4.41 20.13 13.48
CA ASP A 329 3.71 21.37 13.84
C ASP A 329 2.28 21.15 14.37
N SER A 330 1.83 19.88 14.45
CA SER A 330 0.48 19.48 14.89
C SER A 330 -0.67 20.10 14.06
N LYS A 331 -0.41 20.48 12.80
CA LYS A 331 -1.43 20.99 11.87
C LYS A 331 -1.99 19.94 10.93
N TYR A 332 -1.29 18.84 10.72
CA TYR A 332 -1.73 17.74 9.87
C TYR A 332 -1.73 16.43 10.64
N LEU A 333 -2.66 15.56 10.25
CA LEU A 333 -2.78 14.19 10.74
C LEU A 333 -2.83 13.27 9.53
N ALA A 334 -1.95 12.27 9.52
CA ALA A 334 -2.00 11.17 8.57
C ALA A 334 -2.54 9.92 9.29
N LEU A 335 -3.53 9.28 8.67
CA LEU A 335 -4.14 8.04 9.13
C LEU A 335 -4.01 6.99 8.03
N ARG A 336 -3.32 5.88 8.31
CA ARG A 336 -3.19 4.77 7.37
C ARG A 336 -4.25 3.72 7.69
N THR A 337 -5.06 3.38 6.70
CA THR A 337 -5.91 2.18 6.70
C THR A 337 -5.17 1.05 5.97
N THR A 338 -5.84 -0.06 5.70
CA THR A 338 -5.24 -1.16 4.92
C THR A 338 -4.82 -0.71 3.51
N GLU A 339 -5.58 0.17 2.86
CA GLU A 339 -5.39 0.50 1.43
C GLU A 339 -5.11 1.98 1.17
N GLN A 340 -5.24 2.83 2.19
CA GLN A 340 -5.19 4.27 2.01
C GLN A 340 -4.38 4.97 3.09
N VAL A 341 -3.80 6.11 2.73
CA VAL A 341 -3.40 7.16 3.66
C VAL A 341 -4.40 8.31 3.54
N LEU A 342 -5.11 8.61 4.62
CA LEU A 342 -5.98 9.77 4.75
C LEU A 342 -5.18 10.90 5.40
N ILE A 343 -5.13 12.07 4.76
CA ILE A 343 -4.45 13.25 5.30
C ILE A 343 -5.50 14.29 5.67
N TYR A 344 -5.49 14.71 6.92
CA TYR A 344 -6.36 15.76 7.43
C TYR A 344 -5.57 17.00 7.84
N GLN A 345 -6.11 18.17 7.51
CA GLN A 345 -5.71 19.44 8.12
C GLN A 345 -6.53 19.67 9.39
N LEU A 346 -5.84 20.00 10.46
CA LEU A 346 -6.39 20.24 11.78
C LEU A 346 -6.50 21.75 12.05
N GLY A 347 -7.56 22.15 12.77
CA GLY A 347 -7.85 23.55 13.07
C GLY A 347 -8.40 24.35 11.87
N CYS A 348 -8.82 23.68 10.80
CA CYS A 348 -9.45 24.33 9.67
C CYS A 348 -10.88 24.79 10.03
N THR A 349 -11.38 25.79 9.32
CA THR A 349 -12.81 26.14 9.30
C THR A 349 -13.32 25.88 7.89
N LYS A 350 -14.42 25.12 7.76
CA LYS A 350 -15.14 25.08 6.49
C LYS A 350 -15.88 26.42 6.35
N ASP A 351 -15.54 27.18 5.30
CA ASP A 351 -16.28 28.39 4.91
C ASP A 351 -17.68 28.06 4.39
#